data_AF-X7EG80-F1
#
_entry.id   AF-X7EG80-F1
#
_cell.length_a   1.000
_cell.length_b   1.000
_cell.length_c   1.000
_cell.angle_alpha   90.00
_cell.angle_beta   90.00
_cell.angle_gamma   90.00
#
_symmetry.space_group_name_H-M   'P 1'
#
loop_
_entity.id
_entity.type
_entity.pdbx_description
1 polymer ?
#
loop_
_entity_poly.entity_id
_entity_poly.type
_entity_poly.pdbx_seq_one_letter_code
_entity_poly.pdbx_strand_id
1 'polypeptide(L)'
;MTTFTVMFEGSGFALEAPEGLARGFFVTVTLDAPDAETAEARARRDVYRAWTAGGYDKAAGGVMPDLAVDDLRRVGPLRALFTRKGTGGFVLFPEE
;
A
#
# COMPACT_ATOMS: atom_id res chain seq x y z
N MET A 1 2.79 17.94 12.81
CA MET A 1 2.32 16.96 11.81
C MET A 1 2.08 15.63 12.51
N THR A 2 1.05 14.90 12.10
CA THR A 2 0.67 13.63 12.73
C THR A 2 1.12 12.49 11.83
N THR A 3 1.72 11.46 12.41
CA THR A 3 2.08 10.24 11.66
C THR A 3 0.88 9.31 11.60
N PHE A 4 0.57 8.82 10.40
CA PHE A 4 -0.47 7.85 10.13
C PHE A 4 0.15 6.62 9.47
N THR A 5 -0.44 5.46 9.77
CA THR A 5 -0.17 4.21 9.07
C THR A 5 -1.48 3.78 8.41
N VAL A 6 -1.44 3.59 7.09
CA VAL A 6 -2.56 3.17 6.26
C VAL A 6 -2.22 1.83 5.65
N MET A 7 -3.11 0.85 5.79
CA MET A 7 -3.03 -0.44 5.13
C MET A 7 -4.03 -0.48 3.99
N PHE A 8 -3.55 -0.81 2.80
CA PHE A 8 -4.39 -1.05 1.64
C PHE A 8 -4.39 -2.53 1.29
N GLU A 9 -5.56 -2.98 0.88
CA GLU A 9 -5.73 -4.19 0.10
C GLU A 9 -5.83 -3.79 -1.38
N GLY A 10 -4.96 -4.38 -2.20
CA GLY A 10 -4.98 -4.22 -3.64
C GLY A 10 -5.54 -5.46 -4.32
N SER A 11 -6.46 -5.30 -5.27
CA SER A 11 -7.06 -6.41 -6.04
C SER A 11 -7.27 -6.03 -7.51
N GLY A 12 -7.86 -6.93 -8.31
CA GLY A 12 -8.23 -6.65 -9.70
C GLY A 12 -7.08 -6.76 -10.71
N PHE A 13 -5.99 -7.44 -10.34
CA PHE A 13 -4.86 -7.74 -11.22
C PHE A 13 -4.54 -9.25 -11.18
N ALA A 14 -3.70 -9.71 -12.10
CA ALA A 14 -3.16 -11.06 -12.08
C ALA A 14 -1.65 -10.97 -12.32
N LEU A 15 -0.86 -11.51 -11.40
CA LEU A 15 0.59 -11.42 -11.44
C LEU A 15 1.20 -12.79 -11.15
N GLU A 16 2.16 -13.22 -11.97
CA GLU A 16 2.90 -14.46 -11.71
C GLU A 16 3.87 -14.26 -10.54
N ALA A 17 3.61 -14.96 -9.44
CA ALA A 17 4.47 -15.02 -8.26
C ALA A 17 5.08 -16.43 -8.14
N PRO A 18 6.16 -16.61 -7.34
CA PRO A 18 6.79 -17.92 -7.17
C PRO A 18 5.85 -19.02 -6.66
N GLU A 19 4.81 -18.64 -5.92
CA GLU A 19 3.83 -19.54 -5.31
C GLU A 19 2.58 -19.76 -6.18
N GLY A 20 2.51 -19.12 -7.35
CA GLY A 20 1.37 -19.19 -8.26
C GLY A 20 0.89 -17.82 -8.72
N LEU A 21 -0.34 -17.76 -9.23
CA LEU A 21 -0.94 -16.52 -9.70
C LEU A 21 -1.44 -15.69 -8.50
N ALA A 22 -0.75 -14.60 -8.19
CA ALA A 22 -1.20 -13.63 -7.20
C ALA A 22 -2.29 -12.74 -7.81
N ARG A 23 -3.37 -12.52 -7.06
CA ARG A 23 -4.51 -11.69 -7.46
C ARG A 23 -4.84 -10.59 -6.47
N GLY A 24 -4.24 -10.65 -5.28
CA GLY A 24 -4.33 -9.61 -4.27
C GLY A 24 -2.98 -9.29 -3.63
N PHE A 25 -2.92 -8.14 -2.97
CA PHE A 25 -1.81 -7.80 -2.08
C PHE A 25 -2.25 -6.96 -0.89
N PHE A 26 -1.47 -7.03 0.18
CA PHE A 26 -1.49 -6.03 1.24
C PHE A 26 -0.25 -5.13 1.17
N VAL A 27 -0.45 -3.84 1.40
CA VAL A 27 0.66 -2.88 1.53
C VAL A 27 0.35 -1.91 2.65
N THR A 28 1.38 -1.63 3.46
CA THR A 28 1.29 -0.65 4.53
C THR A 28 2.10 0.58 4.16
N VAL A 29 1.52 1.76 4.28
CA VAL A 29 2.20 3.05 4.08
C VAL A 29 2.18 3.82 5.38
N THR A 30 3.35 4.29 5.81
CA THR A 30 3.45 5.20 6.96
C THR A 30 3.93 6.57 6.51
N LEU A 31 3.16 7.62 6.79
CA LEU A 31 3.48 8.98 6.36
C LEU A 31 2.95 10.04 7.33
N ASP A 32 3.46 11.26 7.20
CA ASP A 32 2.97 12.40 7.97
C ASP A 32 1.88 13.17 7.19
N ALA A 33 0.78 13.44 7.87
CA ALA A 33 -0.35 14.19 7.32
C ALA A 33 -0.99 15.10 8.38
N PRO A 34 -1.73 16.14 7.95
CA PRO A 34 -2.54 16.96 8.84
C PRO A 34 -3.74 16.18 9.42
N ASP A 35 -4.38 15.34 8.61
CA ASP A 35 -5.60 14.59 8.93
C ASP A 35 -5.62 13.23 8.21
N ALA A 36 -6.61 12.39 8.55
CA ALA A 36 -6.74 11.03 8.05
C ALA A 36 -7.07 10.99 6.54
N GLU A 37 -7.92 11.89 6.04
CA GLU A 37 -8.30 11.96 4.63
C GLU A 37 -7.09 12.30 3.75
N THR A 38 -6.30 13.29 4.16
CA THR A 38 -5.04 13.64 3.51
C THR A 38 -4.04 12.51 3.60
N ALA A 39 -4.02 11.76 4.70
CA ALA A 39 -3.14 10.60 4.87
C ALA A 39 -3.49 9.51 3.85
N GLU A 40 -4.77 9.14 3.74
CA GLU A 40 -5.26 8.14 2.78
C GLU A 40 -4.94 8.56 1.34
N ALA A 41 -5.30 9.78 0.94
CA ALA A 41 -5.10 10.26 -0.43
C ALA A 41 -3.62 10.25 -0.83
N ARG A 42 -2.72 10.65 0.08
CA ARG A 42 -1.27 10.59 -0.14
C ARG A 42 -0.76 9.16 -0.18
N ALA A 43 -1.22 8.33 0.75
CA ALA A 43 -0.80 6.93 0.84
C ALA A 43 -1.21 6.15 -0.42
N ARG A 44 -2.44 6.34 -0.90
CA ARG A 44 -2.94 5.75 -2.16
C ARG A 44 -2.07 6.14 -3.34
N ARG A 45 -1.71 7.42 -3.46
CA ARG A 45 -0.79 7.91 -4.50
C ARG A 45 0.59 7.27 -4.40
N ASP A 46 1.13 7.12 -3.20
CA ASP A 46 2.44 6.52 -2.96
C ASP A 46 2.43 5.01 -3.26
N VAL A 47 1.32 4.30 -3.02
CA VAL A 47 1.13 2.91 -3.46
C VAL A 47 1.15 2.81 -4.98
N TYR A 48 0.37 3.61 -5.70
CA TYR A 48 0.38 3.59 -7.18
C TYR A 48 1.76 3.91 -7.76
N ARG A 49 2.47 4.86 -7.14
CA ARG A 49 3.84 5.18 -7.53
C ARG A 49 4.80 4.02 -7.27
N ALA A 50 4.69 3.35 -6.12
CA ALA A 50 5.53 2.20 -5.81
C ALA A 50 5.21 1.00 -6.71
N TRP A 51 3.94 0.79 -7.05
CA TRP A 51 3.47 -0.24 -7.98
C TRP A 51 4.10 -0.08 -9.36
N THR A 52 4.00 1.12 -9.93
CA THR A 52 4.58 1.45 -11.24
C THR A 52 6.12 1.47 -11.22
N ALA A 53 6.73 2.04 -10.17
CA ALA A 53 8.19 2.07 -10.06
C ALA A 53 8.80 0.66 -9.87
N GLY A 54 8.07 -0.24 -9.23
CA GLY A 54 8.45 -1.65 -9.06
C GLY A 54 8.24 -2.50 -10.33
N GLY A 55 7.60 -1.96 -11.37
CA GLY A 55 7.29 -2.70 -12.60
C GLY A 55 6.15 -3.71 -12.45
N TYR A 56 5.39 -3.66 -11.35
CA TYR A 56 4.24 -4.54 -11.13
C TYR A 56 3.13 -4.27 -12.13
N ASP A 57 2.99 -3.02 -12.59
CA ASP A 57 2.11 -2.64 -13.69
C ASP A 57 2.44 -3.43 -14.96
N LYS A 58 3.72 -3.52 -15.33
CA LYS A 58 4.16 -4.27 -16.52
C LYS A 58 3.95 -5.77 -16.34
N ALA A 59 4.24 -6.30 -15.15
CA ALA A 59 4.01 -7.70 -14.82
C ALA A 59 2.53 -8.08 -14.84
N ALA A 60 1.65 -7.14 -14.47
CA ALA A 60 0.19 -7.30 -14.52
C ALA A 60 -0.45 -6.89 -15.86
N GLY A 61 0.33 -6.77 -16.94
CA GLY A 61 -0.20 -6.45 -18.27
C GLY A 61 -0.69 -5.00 -18.44
N GLY A 62 -0.16 -4.07 -17.66
CA GLY A 62 -0.53 -2.65 -17.65
C GLY A 62 -1.72 -2.30 -16.75
N VAL A 63 -2.23 -3.27 -15.98
CA VAL A 63 -3.39 -3.08 -15.10
C VAL A 63 -2.98 -2.38 -13.81
N MET A 64 -3.80 -1.41 -13.38
CA MET A 64 -3.69 -0.79 -12.06
C MET A 64 -4.58 -1.53 -11.07
N PRO A 65 -4.10 -1.80 -9.85
CA PRO A 65 -4.90 -2.45 -8.82
C PRO A 65 -6.00 -1.51 -8.31
N ASP A 66 -7.15 -2.08 -7.96
CA ASP A 66 -8.14 -1.40 -7.14
C ASP A 66 -7.66 -1.40 -5.69
N LEU A 67 -7.70 -0.24 -5.02
CA LEU A 67 -7.16 -0.07 -3.67
C LEU A 67 -8.27 0.24 -2.66
N ALA A 68 -8.59 -0.76 -1.84
CA ALA A 68 -9.46 -0.61 -0.68
C ALA A 68 -8.61 -0.29 0.57
N VAL A 69 -9.09 0.62 1.41
CA VAL A 69 -8.48 0.86 2.72
C VAL A 69 -8.95 -0.24 3.65
N ASP A 70 -8.01 -1.08 4.12
CA ASP A 70 -8.32 -2.08 5.14
C ASP A 70 -8.26 -1.46 6.54
N ASP A 71 -7.21 -0.67 6.80
CA ASP A 71 -6.98 -0.11 8.13
C ASP A 71 -6.30 1.27 8.05
N LEU A 72 -6.75 2.21 8.88
CA LEU A 72 -6.14 3.53 9.02
C LEU A 72 -5.96 3.84 10.49
N ARG A 73 -4.71 3.97 10.93
CA ARG A 73 -4.36 4.25 12.33
C ARG A 73 -3.48 5.47 12.46
N ARG A 74 -3.81 6.28 13.47
CA ARG A 74 -2.94 7.35 13.95
C ARG A 74 -1.84 6.75 14.83
N VAL A 75 -0.58 7.06 14.52
CA VAL A 75 0.55 6.65 15.35
C VAL A 75 0.75 7.66 16.47
N GLY A 76 0.79 7.17 17.71
CA GLY A 76 1.07 8.01 18.88
C GLY A 76 2.45 8.69 18.78
N PRO A 77 2.62 9.91 19.33
CA PRO A 77 3.82 10.73 19.10
C PRO A 77 5.13 10.07 19.55
N LEU A 78 5.11 9.31 20.65
CA LEU A 78 6.29 8.56 21.11
C LEU A 78 6.69 7.44 20.16
N ARG A 79 5.70 6.76 19.56
CA ARG A 79 5.93 5.66 18.61
C ARG A 79 6.32 6.19 17.22
N ALA A 80 5.80 7.36 16.85
CA ALA A 80 6.08 8.01 15.57
C ALA A 80 7.57 8.30 15.35
N LEU A 81 8.31 8.63 16.43
CA LEU A 81 9.76 8.88 16.35
C LEU A 81 10.58 7.67 15.90
N PHE A 82 10.10 6.46 16.20
CA PHE A 82 10.77 5.20 15.85
C PHE A 82 10.13 4.49 14.66
N THR A 83 9.03 5.03 14.11
CA THR A 83 8.31 4.37 13.02
C THR A 83 8.96 4.73 11.69
N ARG A 84 9.34 3.70 10.92
CA ARG A 84 9.89 3.88 9.58
C ARG A 84 8.81 4.39 8.63
N LYS A 85 9.04 5.56 8.04
CA LYS A 85 8.14 6.18 7.06
C LYS A 85 8.40 5.63 5.66
N GLY A 86 7.37 5.64 4.83
CA GLY A 86 7.37 5.20 3.44
C GLY A 86 6.39 4.05 3.18
N THR A 87 6.38 3.59 1.93
CA THR A 87 5.65 2.41 1.48
C THR A 87 6.41 1.16 1.89
N GLY A 88 5.72 0.23 2.56
CA GLY A 88 6.23 -1.10 2.88
C GLY A 88 6.34 -1.99 1.64
N GLY A 89 6.73 -3.25 1.86
CA GLY A 89 6.70 -4.25 0.80
C GLY A 89 5.27 -4.65 0.44
N PHE A 90 5.06 -5.01 -0.82
CA PHE A 90 3.81 -5.64 -1.27
C PHE A 90 3.82 -7.10 -0.83
N VAL A 91 2.86 -7.48 0.01
CA VAL A 91 2.64 -8.87 0.42
C VAL A 91 1.59 -9.46 -0.51
N LEU A 92 2.04 -10.20 -1.53
CA LEU A 92 1.18 -10.82 -2.54
C LEU A 92 0.50 -12.07 -1.97
N PHE A 93 -0.75 -12.33 -2.37
CA PHE A 93 -1.48 -13.56 -2.02
C PHE A 93 -2.35 -14.04 -3.19
N PRO A 94 -2.61 -15.36 -3.28
CA PRO A 94 -3.62 -15.90 -4.19
C PRO A 94 -5.02 -15.52 -3.70
N GLU A 95 -5.92 -15.14 -4.61
CA GLU A 95 -7.35 -14.99 -4.31
C GLU A 95 -7.95 -16.40 -4.16
N GLU A 96 -8.64 -16.64 -3.03
CA GLU A 96 -9.28 -17.92 -2.71
C GLU A 96 -10.44 -18.27 -3.64
#